data_AF-A0A2N0QKH3-F1
#
_entry.id   AF-A0A2N0QKH3-F1
#
_cell.length_a   1.000
_cell.length_b   1.000
_cell.length_c   1.000
_cell.angle_alpha   90.00
_cell.angle_beta   90.00
_cell.angle_gamma   90.00
#
_symmetry.space_group_name_H-M   'P 1'
#
loop_
_entity.id
_entity.type
_entity.pdbx_description
1 polymer ?
#
loop_
_entity_poly.entity_id
_entity_poly.type
_entity_poly.pdbx_seq_one_letter_code
_entity_poly.pdbx_strand_id
1 'polypeptide(L)' 'AFYDAGCRYLQLDDVYIAGLNAPDIPFNDSGYSREELIDLALRVVNGVLEEKPEDLIVTTHLCRGNYRSKWAFEG' A
#
# COMPACT_ATOMS: atom_id res chain seq x y z
N ALA A 1 19.65 -1.96 -1.97
CA ALA A 1 19.69 -3.24 -1.23
C ALA A 1 19.16 -4.43 -2.04
N PHE A 2 17.83 -4.55 -2.29
CA PHE A 2 17.30 -5.68 -3.08
C PHE A 2 17.77 -5.67 -4.53
N TYR A 3 17.79 -4.48 -5.15
CA TYR A 3 18.30 -4.31 -6.51
C TYR A 3 19.77 -4.73 -6.64
N ASP A 4 20.61 -4.32 -5.68
CA ASP A 4 22.03 -4.68 -5.59
C ASP A 4 22.24 -6.19 -5.38
N ALA A 5 21.29 -6.85 -4.71
CA ALA A 5 21.25 -8.30 -4.56
C ALA A 5 20.75 -9.04 -5.84
N GLY A 6 20.49 -8.31 -6.94
CA GLY A 6 20.06 -8.89 -8.22
C GLY A 6 18.54 -8.97 -8.41
N CYS A 7 17.73 -8.46 -7.47
CA CYS A 7 16.28 -8.43 -7.65
C CYS A 7 15.89 -7.49 -8.81
N ARG A 8 14.98 -7.95 -9.67
CA ARG A 8 14.41 -7.17 -10.80
C ARG A 8 12.89 -7.14 -10.80
N TYR A 9 12.27 -7.83 -9.85
CA TYR A 9 10.82 -7.83 -9.64
C TYR A 9 10.55 -7.76 -8.15
N LEU A 10 9.97 -6.64 -7.69
CA LEU A 10 9.62 -6.41 -6.30
C LEU A 10 8.11 -6.18 -6.18
N GLN A 11 7.45 -6.94 -5.32
CA GLN A 11 6.04 -6.72 -5.00
C GLN A 11 5.93 -6.05 -3.63
N LEU A 12 5.18 -4.96 -3.56
CA LEU A 12 4.79 -4.29 -2.32
C LEU A 12 3.41 -4.81 -1.90
N ASP A 13 3.34 -5.45 -0.75
CA ASP A 13 2.06 -5.88 -0.19
C ASP A 13 1.51 -4.78 0.72
N ASP A 14 0.34 -4.24 0.36
CA ASP A 14 -0.27 -3.13 1.08
C ASP A 14 -1.71 -3.48 1.49
N VAL A 15 -1.96 -3.48 2.80
CA VAL A 15 -3.29 -3.63 3.43
C VAL A 15 -3.89 -2.29 3.86
N TYR A 16 -3.06 -1.26 3.96
CA TYR A 16 -3.41 0.04 4.54
C TYR A 16 -4.17 0.91 3.54
N ILE A 17 -3.63 1.10 2.33
CA ILE A 17 -4.30 1.78 1.21
C ILE A 17 -5.59 1.05 0.84
N ALA A 18 -5.54 -0.29 0.86
CA ALA A 18 -6.72 -1.11 0.62
C ALA A 18 -7.81 -0.82 1.66
N GLY A 19 -7.46 -0.73 2.95
CA GLY A 19 -8.39 -0.41 4.03
C GLY A 19 -8.89 1.04 3.98
N LEU A 20 -8.06 2.00 3.59
CA LEU A 20 -8.47 3.40 3.42
C LEU A 20 -9.53 3.56 2.33
N ASN A 21 -9.55 2.68 1.33
CA ASN A 21 -10.56 2.68 0.27
C ASN A 21 -11.90 2.07 0.75
N ALA A 22 -11.92 1.31 1.84
CA ALA A 22 -13.15 0.73 2.39
C ALA A 22 -13.85 1.74 3.33
N PRO A 23 -14.95 2.38 2.91
CA PRO A 23 -15.58 3.47 3.68
C PRO A 23 -16.11 3.01 5.03
N ASP A 24 -16.55 1.75 5.09
CA ASP A 24 -17.14 1.11 6.27
C ASP A 24 -16.11 0.69 7.32
N ILE A 25 -14.82 0.71 6.99
CA ILE A 25 -13.75 0.42 7.95
C ILE A 25 -13.40 1.71 8.70
N PRO A 26 -13.61 1.78 10.02
CA PRO A 26 -13.22 2.95 10.78
C PRO A 26 -11.71 3.16 10.69
N PHE A 27 -11.32 4.34 10.23
CA PHE A 27 -9.95 4.81 10.15
C PHE A 27 -9.90 6.18 10.84
N ASN A 28 -9.72 6.21 12.16
CA ASN A 28 -9.46 7.45 12.88
C ASN A 28 -9.18 7.20 14.38
N ASP A 29 -7.89 7.08 14.71
CA ASP A 29 -7.37 7.43 16.04
C ASP A 29 -6.25 8.49 15.96
N SER A 30 -5.94 8.95 14.74
CA SER A 30 -4.78 9.80 14.44
C SER A 30 -5.11 11.29 14.33
N GLY A 31 -6.39 11.66 14.25
CA GLY A 31 -6.84 13.06 14.09
C GLY A 31 -6.82 13.57 12.63
N TYR A 32 -6.47 12.73 11.67
CA TYR A 32 -6.51 13.05 10.23
C TYR A 32 -7.81 12.56 9.59
N SER A 33 -8.28 13.25 8.56
CA SER A 33 -9.34 12.75 7.68
C SER A 33 -8.84 11.57 6.85
N ARG A 34 -9.78 10.77 6.33
CA ARG A 34 -9.44 9.64 5.46
C ARG A 34 -8.73 10.12 4.19
N GLU A 35 -9.17 11.24 3.63
CA GLU A 35 -8.58 11.87 2.44
C GLU A 35 -7.13 12.28 2.70
N GLU A 36 -6.85 12.90 3.87
CA GLU A 36 -5.48 13.25 4.26
C GLU A 36 -4.58 12.01 4.40
N LEU A 37 -5.13 10.91 4.93
CA LEU A 37 -4.41 9.64 5.04
C LEU A 37 -4.15 9.00 3.67
N ILE A 38 -5.08 9.11 2.72
CA ILE A 38 -4.89 8.67 1.34
C ILE A 38 -3.79 9.49 0.67
N ASP A 39 -3.83 10.81 0.77
CA ASP A 39 -2.81 11.69 0.21
C ASP A 39 -1.42 11.42 0.80
N LEU A 40 -1.36 11.15 2.11
CA LEU A 40 -0.12 10.77 2.78
C LEU A 40 0.40 9.42 2.26
N ALA A 41 -0.47 8.42 2.12
CA ALA A 41 -0.08 7.11 1.61
C ALA A 41 0.43 7.20 0.17
N LEU A 42 -0.23 7.98 -0.69
CA LEU A 42 0.22 8.26 -2.05
C LEU A 42 1.58 8.95 -2.09
N ARG A 43 1.81 9.93 -1.23
CA ARG A 43 3.11 10.61 -1.12
C ARG A 43 4.21 9.63 -0.73
N VAL A 44 3.96 8.75 0.23
CA VAL A 44 4.93 7.75 0.67
C VAL A 44 5.23 6.75 -0.45
N VAL A 45 4.22 6.18 -1.10
CA VAL A 45 4.40 5.20 -2.17
C VAL A 45 5.12 5.80 -3.37
N ASN A 46 4.78 7.02 -3.78
CA ASN A 46 5.49 7.67 -4.87
C ASN A 46 6.93 8.04 -4.48
N GLY A 47 7.15 8.49 -3.23
CA GLY A 47 8.47 8.82 -2.71
C GLY A 47 9.44 7.64 -2.73
N VAL A 48 8.99 6.42 -2.39
CA VAL A 48 9.86 5.23 -2.46
C VAL A 48 10.24 4.82 -3.89
N LEU A 49 9.58 5.37 -4.90
CA LEU A 49 9.83 5.07 -6.31
C LEU A 49 10.66 6.13 -7.04
N GLU A 50 11.01 7.25 -6.39
CA GLU A 50 11.73 8.37 -7.02
C GLU A 50 13.08 7.96 -7.64
N GLU A 51 13.80 7.03 -6.98
CA GLU A 51 15.10 6.52 -7.45
C GLU A 51 14.99 5.09 -8.01
N LYS A 52 13.79 4.64 -8.41
CA LYS A 52 13.58 3.29 -8.93
C LYS A 52 14.37 3.09 -10.23
N PRO A 53 15.31 2.12 -10.30
CA PRO A 53 15.99 1.78 -11.55
C PRO A 53 15.00 1.45 -12.67
N GLU A 54 15.36 1.78 -13.92
CA GLU A 54 14.47 1.61 -15.07
C GLU A 54 14.09 0.14 -15.29
N ASP A 55 15.02 -0.79 -15.08
CA ASP A 55 14.83 -2.23 -15.26
C ASP A 55 14.25 -2.95 -14.03
N LEU A 56 13.98 -2.24 -12.93
CA LEU A 56 13.30 -2.78 -11.77
C LEU A 56 11.78 -2.67 -11.95
N ILE A 57 11.11 -3.82 -12.05
CA ILE A 57 9.65 -3.90 -12.04
C ILE A 57 9.18 -3.87 -10.59
N VAL A 58 8.32 -2.90 -10.28
CA VAL A 58 7.64 -2.81 -8.97
C VAL A 58 6.15 -2.99 -9.20
N THR A 59 5.53 -3.86 -8.43
CA THR A 59 4.08 -4.05 -8.41
C THR A 59 3.55 -3.88 -6.99
N THR A 60 2.25 -3.59 -6.87
CA THR A 60 1.59 -3.50 -5.56
C THR A 60 0.45 -4.50 -5.49
N HIS A 61 0.48 -5.36 -4.49
CA HIS A 61 -0.65 -6.20 -4.13
C HIS A 61 -1.48 -5.51 -3.07
N LEU A 62 -2.72 -5.14 -3.42
CA LEU A 62 -3.69 -4.62 -2.46
C LEU A 62 -4.43 -5.78 -1.81
N CYS A 63 -4.03 -6.11 -0.58
CA CYS A 63 -4.64 -7.20 0.16
C CYS A 63 -5.90 -6.68 0.88
N ARG A 64 -7.06 -7.23 0.53
CA ARG A 64 -8.37 -6.85 1.08
C ARG A 64 -8.81 -7.69 2.27
N GLY A 65 -7.86 -8.42 2.85
CA GLY A 65 -8.05 -9.22 4.04
C GLY A 65 -8.77 -10.54 3.79
N ASN A 66 -8.03 -11.63 4.02
CA ASN A 66 -8.57 -12.91 4.42
C ASN A 66 -8.00 -13.25 5.81
N TYR A 67 -8.20 -12.34 6.77
CA TYR A 67 -7.68 -12.53 8.12
C TYR A 67 -8.53 -13.57 8.84
N ARG A 68 -7.95 -14.75 9.12
CA ARG A 68 -8.62 -15.88 9.80
C ARG A 68 -9.88 -16.40 9.08
N SER A 69 -9.84 -16.54 7.75
CA SER A 69 -11.00 -17.01 6.97
C SER A 69 -12.22 -16.09 7.04
N LYS A 70 -12.05 -14.86 7.54
CA LYS A 70 -13.08 -13.84 7.57
C LYS A 70 -12.78 -12.82 6.47
N TRP A 71 -13.75 -12.64 5.58
CA TRP A 71 -13.75 -11.53 4.65
C TRP A 71 -13.70 -10.22 5.43
N ALA A 72 -12.74 -9.35 5.12
CA ALA A 72 -12.52 -8.13 5.87
C ALA A 72 -13.16 -6.91 5.19
N PHE A 73 -12.97 -6.74 3.88
CA PHE A 73 -13.56 -5.64 3.11
C PHE A 73 -13.48 -5.86 1.59
N GLU A 74 -14.33 -5.15 0.86
CA GLU A 74 -14.26 -4.98 -0.60
C GLU A 74 -14.43 -3.50 -0.95
N GLY A 75 -14.12 -3.17 -2.20
CA GLY A 75 -14.14 -1.81 -2.75
C GLY A 75 -13.91 -1.83 -4.25
#